data_AF-A0A1I8APP4-F1
#
_entry.id   AF-A0A1I8APP4-F1
#
_cell.length_a   1.000
_cell.length_b   1.000
_cell.length_c   1.000
_cell.angle_alpha   90.00
_cell.angle_beta   90.00
_cell.angle_gamma   90.00
#
_symmetry.space_group_name_H-M   'P 1'
#
loop_
_entity.id
_entity.type
_entity.pdbx_description
1 polymer ?
#
loop_
_entity_poly.entity_id
_entity_poly.type
_entity_poly.pdbx_seq_one_letter_code
_entity_poly.pdbx_strand_id
1 'polypeptide(L)'
;MYLGCAFGELYLFDLPEQKHRNRRCTTIRSVGFTDLYVLHRDDFSKVLLDFPRTKAQLVKKAKAMLRRDNMYIPRQSSNTIPGLQYAITMDEKLAVLEHNLEDMEELIIGQHQLFADSSRILKQKLYHLELRCMHMNRGLIPRGSLADITEDQDYV
;
A
#
# COMPACT_ATOMS: atom_id res chain seq x y z
N MET A 1 24.91 -4.76 31.48
CA MET A 1 24.99 -3.32 31.13
C MET A 1 25.51 -2.56 32.34
N TYR A 2 26.31 -1.53 32.13
CA TYR A 2 26.88 -0.66 33.16
C TYR A 2 26.17 0.71 33.17
N LEU A 3 26.40 1.50 34.22
CA LEU A 3 25.81 2.83 34.38
C LEU A 3 26.14 3.72 33.15
N GLY A 4 25.14 4.46 32.65
CA GLY A 4 25.27 5.29 31.44
C GLY A 4 25.08 4.56 30.12
N CYS A 5 24.84 3.24 30.15
CA CYS A 5 24.48 2.48 28.95
C CYS A 5 23.00 2.69 28.59
N ALA A 6 22.71 2.89 27.30
CA ALA A 6 21.35 2.97 26.76
C ALA A 6 21.02 1.69 25.98
N PHE A 7 19.74 1.31 25.96
CA PHE A 7 19.26 0.15 25.22
C PHE A 7 17.89 0.41 24.60
N GLY A 8 17.55 -0.41 23.60
CA GLY A 8 16.31 -0.26 22.85
C GLY A 8 16.34 0.82 21.77
N GLU A 9 17.52 1.32 21.40
CA GLU A 9 17.72 2.42 20.44
C GLU A 9 17.06 2.15 19.07
N LEU A 10 17.06 0.90 18.62
CA LEU A 10 16.45 0.50 17.34
C LEU A 10 14.91 0.61 17.37
N TYR A 11 14.28 0.44 18.53
CA TYR A 11 12.82 0.50 18.69
C TYR A 11 12.26 1.93 18.68
N LEU A 12 13.12 2.94 18.80
CA LEU A 12 12.73 4.34 18.63
C LEU A 12 12.37 4.66 17.17
N PHE A 13 12.89 3.88 16.21
CA PHE A 13 12.65 4.08 14.79
C PHE A 13 11.65 3.06 14.24
N ASP A 14 10.68 3.54 13.47
CA ASP A 14 9.71 2.68 12.78
C ASP A 14 10.20 2.36 11.36
N LEU A 15 11.17 1.45 11.28
CA LEU A 15 11.76 1.07 10.01
C LEU A 15 11.03 -0.15 9.42
N PRO A 16 10.38 -0.03 8.25
CA PRO A 16 9.73 -1.17 7.59
C PRO A 16 10.75 -2.23 7.14
N GLU A 17 12.02 -1.84 7.02
CA GLU A 17 13.15 -2.69 6.65
C GLU A 17 13.64 -3.57 7.84
N GLN A 18 12.99 -3.52 9.01
CA GLN A 18 13.36 -4.31 10.18
C GLN A 18 12.65 -5.68 10.22
N LYS A 19 13.43 -6.77 10.22
CA LYS A 19 12.93 -8.17 10.24
C LYS A 19 12.05 -8.52 11.43
N HIS A 20 12.35 -7.95 12.59
CA HIS A 20 11.55 -8.11 13.79
C HIS A 20 10.84 -6.79 14.09
N ARG A 21 9.84 -6.49 13.26
CA ARG A 21 8.97 -5.30 13.37
C ARG A 21 8.43 -5.14 14.79
N ASN A 22 9.10 -4.29 15.57
CA ASN A 22 8.78 -3.97 16.97
C ASN A 22 8.57 -5.19 17.91
N ARG A 23 9.15 -6.36 17.59
CA ARG A 23 9.12 -7.54 18.48
C ARG A 23 10.31 -7.51 19.42
N ARG A 24 10.09 -7.81 20.71
CA ARG A 24 11.19 -7.92 21.70
C ARG A 24 12.18 -9.00 21.24
N CYS A 25 13.41 -8.61 20.94
CA CYS A 25 14.47 -9.51 20.48
C CYS A 25 15.39 -9.96 21.62
N THR A 26 15.26 -9.37 22.80
CA THR A 26 16.15 -9.63 23.95
C THR A 26 15.40 -9.39 25.25
N THR A 27 15.65 -10.24 26.24
CA THR A 27 15.18 -10.05 27.61
C THR A 27 16.31 -9.47 28.45
N ILE A 28 15.99 -8.48 29.28
CA ILE A 28 16.95 -7.84 30.17
C ILE A 28 16.45 -8.05 31.59
N ARG A 29 17.37 -8.40 32.50
CA ARG A 29 17.10 -8.54 33.93
C ARG A 29 18.10 -7.69 34.71
N SER A 30 17.63 -6.97 35.72
CA SER A 30 18.51 -6.29 36.65
C SER A 30 19.18 -7.32 37.57
N VAL A 31 20.42 -7.04 37.96
CA VAL A 31 21.17 -7.86 38.95
C VAL A 31 20.90 -7.36 40.38
N GLY A 32 20.48 -6.09 40.53
CA GLY A 32 20.14 -5.46 41.81
C GLY A 32 19.22 -4.26 41.61
N PHE A 33 19.23 -3.31 42.55
CA PHE A 33 18.50 -2.06 42.43
C PHE A 33 19.08 -1.21 41.29
N THR A 34 18.23 -0.75 40.39
CA THR A 34 18.64 0.03 39.22
C THR A 34 17.63 1.12 38.94
N ASP A 35 18.10 2.36 38.84
CA ASP A 35 17.31 3.47 38.35
C ASP A 35 17.41 3.55 36.83
N LEU A 36 16.27 3.64 36.17
CA LEU A 36 16.17 3.68 34.71
C LEU A 36 15.48 4.97 34.29
N TYR A 37 16.05 5.63 33.27
CA TYR A 37 15.40 6.72 32.56
C TYR A 37 14.77 6.18 31.28
N VAL A 38 13.50 6.52 31.05
CA VAL A 38 12.74 6.04 29.89
C VAL A 38 12.45 7.23 28.99
N LEU A 39 12.84 7.09 27.71
CA LEU A 39 12.44 8.02 26.66
C LEU A 39 11.32 7.37 25.85
N HIS A 40 10.16 8.01 25.81
CA HIS A 40 9.07 7.57 24.97
C HIS A 40 9.34 7.89 23.50
N ARG A 41 8.89 6.99 22.63
CA ARG A 41 9.03 7.13 21.17
C ARG A 41 8.38 8.43 20.67
N ASP A 42 7.24 8.81 21.24
CA ASP A 42 6.49 9.98 20.81
C ASP A 42 7.19 11.29 21.19
N ASP A 43 7.90 11.32 22.31
CA ASP A 43 8.65 12.52 22.71
C ASP A 43 9.95 12.64 21.89
N PHE A 44 10.59 11.51 21.61
CA PHE A 44 11.73 11.47 20.69
C PHE A 44 11.34 11.95 19.28
N SER A 45 10.20 11.50 18.76
CA SER A 45 9.74 11.87 17.42
C SER A 45 9.41 13.35 17.30
N LYS A 46 8.78 13.94 18.34
CA LYS A 46 8.51 15.38 18.43
C LYS A 46 9.81 16.20 18.39
N VAL A 47 10.80 15.86 19.21
CA VAL A 47 12.08 16.57 19.26
C VAL A 47 12.83 16.50 17.92
N LEU A 48 12.70 15.39 17.19
CA LEU A 48 13.32 15.24 15.88
C LEU A 48 12.68 16.09 14.77
N LEU A 49 11.51 16.68 14.99
CA LEU A 49 10.90 17.61 14.04
C LEU A 49 11.72 18.90 13.92
N ASP A 50 12.27 19.38 15.03
CA ASP A 50 13.08 20.59 15.08
C ASP A 50 14.47 20.40 14.46
N PHE A 51 14.94 19.15 14.33
CA PHE A 51 16.28 18.81 13.86
C PHE A 51 16.28 17.82 12.68
N PRO A 52 15.84 18.24 11.48
CA PRO A 52 15.67 17.35 10.32
C PRO A 52 17.00 16.75 9.82
N ARG A 53 18.11 17.50 9.92
CA ARG A 53 19.44 17.01 9.51
C ARG A 53 19.95 15.89 10.41
N THR A 54 19.76 16.03 11.72
CA THR A 54 20.14 15.03 12.72
C THR A 54 19.28 13.77 12.59
N LYS A 55 17.97 13.95 12.34
CA LYS A 55 17.03 12.86 12.00
C LYS A 55 17.58 11.99 10.86
N ALA A 56 17.98 12.59 9.75
CA ALA A 56 18.49 11.83 8.60
C ALA A 56 19.76 11.02 8.93
N GLN A 57 20.67 11.58 9.72
CA GLN A 57 21.87 10.88 10.18
C GLN A 57 21.55 9.71 11.11
N LEU A 58 20.62 9.90 12.04
CA LEU A 58 20.18 8.86 12.98
C LEU A 58 19.50 7.70 12.25
N VAL A 59 18.62 7.97 11.29
CA VAL A 59 17.99 6.93 10.46
C VAL A 59 19.04 6.15 9.68
N LYS A 60 20.04 6.82 9.11
CA LYS A 60 21.15 6.15 8.40
C LYS A 60 21.95 5.25 9.35
N LYS A 61 22.22 5.69 10.58
CA LYS A 61 22.90 4.90 11.62
C LYS A 61 22.06 3.68 12.03
N ALA A 62 20.75 3.85 12.24
CA ALA A 62 19.84 2.76 12.57
C ALA A 62 19.77 1.71 11.44
N LYS A 63 19.70 2.13 10.17
CA LYS A 63 19.78 1.20 9.03
C LYS A 63 21.12 0.47 8.97
N ALA A 64 22.23 1.13 9.29
CA ALA A 64 23.55 0.50 9.35
C ALA A 64 23.64 -0.53 10.48
N MET A 65 22.98 -0.30 11.62
CA MET A 65 22.87 -1.26 12.72
C MET A 65 22.04 -2.48 12.30
N LEU A 66 20.88 -2.28 11.69
CA LEU A 66 20.05 -3.38 11.16
C LEU A 66 20.80 -4.28 10.17
N ARG A 67 21.63 -3.69 9.31
CA ARG A 67 22.47 -4.43 8.36
C ARG A 67 23.55 -5.23 9.08
N ARG A 68 24.20 -4.66 10.08
CA ARG A 68 25.23 -5.36 10.88
C ARG A 68 24.64 -6.55 11.63
N ASP A 69 23.42 -6.42 12.15
CA ASP A 69 22.77 -7.47 12.94
C ASP A 69 22.09 -8.55 12.07
N ASN A 70 22.24 -8.51 10.73
CA ASN A 70 21.53 -9.37 9.76
C ASN A 70 19.99 -9.31 9.90
N MET A 71 19.50 -8.18 10.39
CA MET A 71 18.10 -7.89 10.71
C MET A 71 17.41 -7.04 9.64
N TYR A 72 18.11 -6.79 8.53
CA TYR A 72 17.68 -5.96 7.43
C TYR A 72 16.88 -6.78 6.40
N ILE A 73 15.66 -6.34 6.10
CA ILE A 73 14.82 -6.86 5.03
C ILE A 73 14.91 -5.91 3.83
N PRO A 74 15.32 -6.38 2.64
CA PRO A 74 15.27 -5.60 1.41
C PRO A 74 13.84 -5.19 1.04
N ARG A 75 13.67 -3.92 0.62
CA ARG A 75 12.40 -3.24 0.28
C ARG A 75 11.41 -4.08 -0.53
N GLN A 76 11.86 -4.98 -1.39
CA GLN A 76 11.02 -5.78 -2.29
C GLN A 76 10.03 -6.72 -1.56
N SER A 77 10.27 -7.01 -0.27
CA SER A 77 9.40 -7.90 0.52
C SER A 77 8.57 -7.17 1.59
N SER A 78 8.72 -5.85 1.72
CA SER A 78 7.84 -5.06 2.57
C SER A 78 6.69 -4.53 1.71
N ASN A 79 5.45 -4.94 2.00
CA ASN A 79 4.22 -4.40 1.38
C ASN A 79 3.95 -2.93 1.77
N THR A 80 5.00 -2.14 1.99
CA THR A 80 4.89 -0.77 2.50
C THR A 80 4.78 0.19 1.33
N ILE A 81 3.78 1.07 1.40
CA ILE A 81 3.54 2.14 0.44
C ILE A 81 4.81 3.03 0.35
N PRO A 82 5.31 3.35 -0.86
CA PRO A 82 6.40 4.30 -1.05
C PRO A 82 6.13 5.64 -0.35
N GLY A 83 7.15 6.25 0.27
CA GLY A 83 7.02 7.54 0.96
C GLY A 83 6.63 7.44 2.45
N LEU A 84 5.79 6.47 2.83
CA LEU A 84 5.30 6.31 4.21
C LEU A 84 6.42 5.96 5.22
N GLN A 85 7.58 5.48 4.73
CA GLN A 85 8.70 5.06 5.58
C GLN A 85 9.46 6.21 6.26
N TYR A 86 9.30 7.44 5.78
CA TYR A 86 10.03 8.62 6.27
C TYR A 86 9.14 9.58 7.06
N ALA A 87 7.82 9.39 6.93
CA ALA A 87 6.81 10.17 7.59
C ALA A 87 6.80 9.85 9.09
N ILE A 88 7.17 10.85 9.89
CA ILE A 88 7.22 10.73 11.36
C ILE A 88 5.86 11.08 11.95
N THR A 89 5.28 12.18 11.48
CA THR A 89 3.99 12.65 11.98
C THR A 89 2.86 11.93 11.27
N MET A 90 1.71 11.87 11.94
CA MET A 90 0.49 11.38 11.34
C MET A 90 0.13 12.20 10.09
N ASP A 91 0.39 13.51 10.13
CA ASP A 91 0.11 14.43 9.03
C ASP A 91 0.97 14.14 7.78
N GLU A 92 2.28 13.88 7.94
CA GLU A 92 3.13 13.48 6.81
C GLU A 92 2.69 12.13 6.22
N LYS A 93 2.17 11.21 7.07
CA LYS A 93 1.65 9.92 6.61
C LYS A 93 0.35 10.11 5.83
N LEU A 94 -0.52 11.01 6.29
CA LEU A 94 -1.76 11.36 5.62
C LEU A 94 -1.47 12.00 4.26
N ALA A 95 -0.55 12.96 4.18
CA ALA A 95 -0.17 13.61 2.93
C ALA A 95 0.37 12.62 1.87
N VAL A 96 1.19 11.65 2.30
CA VAL A 96 1.66 10.59 1.39
C VAL A 96 0.49 9.70 0.96
N LEU A 97 -0.42 9.36 1.86
CA LEU A 97 -1.56 8.51 1.53
C LEU A 97 -2.51 9.23 0.55
N GLU A 98 -2.76 10.52 0.76
CA GLU A 98 -3.53 11.39 -0.13
C GLU A 98 -2.94 11.37 -1.54
N HIS A 99 -1.63 11.61 -1.68
CA HIS A 99 -0.98 11.59 -2.99
C HIS A 99 -1.07 10.22 -3.69
N ASN A 100 -0.91 9.11 -2.95
CA ASN A 100 -1.08 7.78 -3.53
C ASN A 100 -2.55 7.49 -3.93
N LEU A 101 -3.52 8.07 -3.23
CA LEU A 101 -4.93 7.95 -3.59
C LEU A 101 -5.24 8.74 -4.86
N GLU A 102 -4.69 9.93 -5.02
CA GLU A 102 -4.78 10.74 -6.25
C GLU A 102 -4.20 9.96 -7.45
N ASP A 103 -3.02 9.37 -7.31
CA ASP A 103 -2.39 8.56 -8.36
C ASP A 103 -3.27 7.35 -8.75
N MET A 104 -3.87 6.68 -7.75
CA MET A 104 -4.76 5.54 -7.99
C MET A 104 -6.07 5.97 -8.67
N GLU A 105 -6.60 7.13 -8.29
CA GLU A 105 -7.79 7.71 -8.92
C GLU A 105 -7.53 8.01 -10.41
N GLU A 106 -6.38 8.64 -10.74
CA GLU A 106 -6.00 8.90 -12.12
C GLU A 106 -5.87 7.59 -12.94
N LEU A 107 -5.24 6.57 -12.35
CA LEU A 107 -5.12 5.25 -12.98
C LEU A 107 -6.48 4.59 -13.23
N ILE A 108 -7.39 4.65 -12.26
CA ILE A 108 -8.74 4.08 -12.36
C ILE A 108 -9.54 4.80 -13.45
N ILE A 109 -9.50 6.13 -13.49
CA ILE A 109 -10.18 6.93 -14.52
C ILE A 109 -9.65 6.54 -15.90
N GLY A 110 -8.32 6.46 -16.06
CA GLY A 110 -7.71 6.05 -17.32
C GLY A 110 -8.12 4.64 -17.76
N GLN A 111 -8.11 3.67 -16.84
CA GLN A 111 -8.56 2.30 -17.13
C GLN A 111 -10.05 2.24 -17.49
N HIS A 112 -10.90 3.02 -16.82
CA HIS A 112 -12.33 3.08 -17.15
C HIS A 112 -12.58 3.66 -18.54
N GLN A 113 -11.83 4.69 -18.94
CA GLN A 113 -11.92 5.25 -20.30
C GLN A 113 -11.52 4.22 -21.36
N LEU A 114 -10.38 3.55 -21.17
CA LEU A 114 -9.93 2.48 -22.07
C LEU A 114 -10.93 1.33 -22.16
N PHE A 115 -11.54 0.95 -21.03
CA PHE A 115 -12.58 -0.07 -20.99
C PHE A 115 -13.86 0.38 -21.72
N ALA A 116 -14.26 1.64 -21.57
CA ALA A 116 -15.42 2.19 -22.25
C ALA A 116 -15.21 2.23 -23.78
N ASP A 117 -14.02 2.64 -24.23
CA ASP A 117 -13.65 2.68 -25.64
C ASP A 117 -13.59 1.29 -26.27
N SER A 118 -12.92 0.34 -25.60
CA SER A 118 -12.86 -1.05 -26.06
C SER A 118 -14.25 -1.69 -26.12
N SER A 119 -15.10 -1.42 -25.12
CA SER A 119 -16.50 -1.87 -25.10
C SER A 119 -17.32 -1.26 -26.23
N ARG A 120 -17.14 0.03 -26.54
CA ARG A 120 -17.82 0.71 -27.65
C ARG A 120 -17.44 0.11 -29.00
N ILE A 121 -16.16 -0.12 -29.22
CA ILE A 121 -15.64 -0.75 -30.44
C ILE A 121 -16.23 -2.16 -30.59
N LEU A 122 -16.25 -2.93 -29.50
CA LEU A 122 -16.80 -4.28 -29.51
C LEU A 122 -18.29 -4.28 -29.86
N LYS A 123 -19.09 -3.40 -29.24
CA LYS A 123 -20.52 -3.25 -29.52
C LYS A 123 -20.78 -2.88 -30.98
N GLN A 124 -19.98 -1.98 -31.57
CA GLN A 124 -20.10 -1.62 -32.99
C GLN A 124 -19.81 -2.82 -33.91
N LYS A 125 -18.74 -3.57 -33.62
CA LYS A 125 -18.39 -4.78 -34.38
C LYS A 125 -19.48 -5.85 -34.26
N LEU A 126 -20.03 -6.04 -33.06
CA LEU A 126 -21.16 -6.94 -32.81
C LEU A 126 -22.38 -6.53 -33.62
N TYR A 127 -22.76 -5.24 -33.58
CA TYR A 127 -23.90 -4.72 -34.34
C TYR A 127 -23.75 -4.94 -35.86
N HIS A 128 -22.56 -4.71 -36.42
CA HIS A 128 -22.30 -4.99 -37.84
C HIS A 128 -22.36 -6.48 -38.18
N LEU A 129 -21.89 -7.34 -37.27
CA LEU A 129 -22.00 -8.78 -37.44
C LEU A 129 -23.45 -9.25 -37.34
N GLU A 130 -24.22 -8.74 -36.38
CA GLU A 130 -25.66 -9.02 -36.23
C GLU A 130 -26.44 -8.61 -37.47
N LEU A 131 -26.21 -7.40 -37.99
CA LEU A 131 -26.79 -6.95 -39.25
C LEU A 131 -26.41 -7.91 -40.39
N ARG A 132 -25.14 -8.24 -40.56
CA ARG A 132 -24.71 -9.14 -41.64
C ARG A 132 -25.33 -10.54 -41.50
N CYS A 133 -25.38 -11.08 -40.29
CA CYS A 133 -26.06 -12.33 -39.99
C CYS A 133 -27.54 -12.24 -40.32
N MET A 134 -28.27 -11.19 -39.93
CA MET A 134 -29.67 -11.01 -40.29
C MET A 134 -29.91 -10.93 -41.80
N HIS A 135 -29.01 -10.28 -42.55
CA HIS A 135 -29.09 -10.24 -44.02
C HIS A 135 -28.83 -11.61 -44.64
N MET A 136 -27.89 -12.39 -44.12
CA MET A 136 -27.65 -13.78 -44.55
C MET A 136 -28.79 -14.72 -44.13
N ASN A 137 -29.37 -14.53 -42.94
CA ASN A 137 -30.47 -15.32 -42.40
C ASN A 137 -31.81 -15.00 -43.09
N ARG A 138 -31.97 -13.82 -43.70
CA ARG A 138 -33.09 -13.52 -44.61
C ARG A 138 -33.11 -14.38 -45.88
N GLY A 139 -31.99 -15.02 -46.24
CA GLY A 139 -31.92 -15.99 -47.34
C GLY A 139 -32.15 -17.45 -46.92
N LEU A 140 -32.02 -17.77 -45.63
CA LEU A 140 -32.15 -19.12 -45.10
C LEU A 140 -32.91 -19.08 -43.77
N ILE A 141 -34.24 -19.24 -43.82
CA ILE A 141 -35.11 -20.00 -42.88
C ILE A 141 -36.58 -19.64 -43.21
N PRO A 142 -37.42 -20.63 -43.62
CA PRO A 142 -38.88 -20.47 -43.61
C PRO A 142 -39.35 -20.27 -42.17
N ARG A 143 -40.28 -19.34 -41.94
CA ARG A 143 -40.89 -19.06 -40.62
C ARG A 143 -41.38 -20.35 -39.96
N GLY A 144 -40.62 -20.83 -38.98
CA GLY A 144 -40.98 -21.90 -38.07
C GLY A 144 -41.05 -21.36 -36.65
N SER A 145 -42.26 -21.33 -36.12
CA SER A 145 -42.68 -21.00 -34.76
C SER A 145 -41.73 -21.43 -33.64
N LEU A 146 -41.44 -20.51 -32.71
CA LEU A 146 -41.23 -20.73 -31.27
C LEU A 146 -41.46 -19.35 -30.60
N ALA A 147 -42.69 -19.01 -30.17
CA ALA A 147 -43.31 -19.40 -28.91
C ALA A 147 -42.41 -19.09 -27.69
N ASP A 148 -42.85 -18.05 -26.98
CA ASP A 148 -42.72 -17.78 -25.54
C ASP A 148 -41.36 -17.92 -24.89
N ILE A 149 -40.72 -16.78 -24.59
CA ILE A 149 -40.32 -16.40 -23.22
C ILE A 149 -40.35 -14.86 -23.13
N THR A 150 -41.45 -14.31 -22.64
CA THR A 150 -41.44 -13.02 -21.94
C THR A 150 -40.82 -13.26 -20.57
N GLU A 151 -39.58 -12.82 -20.39
CA GLU A 151 -39.02 -12.59 -19.05
C GLU A 151 -39.43 -11.19 -18.63
N ASP A 152 -40.35 -11.15 -17.67
CA ASP A 152 -40.71 -9.95 -16.93
C ASP A 152 -39.50 -9.34 -16.22
N GLN A 153 -39.56 -8.02 -16.15
CA GLN A 153 -38.65 -7.12 -15.45
C GLN A 153 -38.64 -7.38 -13.94
N ASP A 154 -37.46 -7.24 -13.32
CA ASP A 154 -37.23 -6.32 -12.18
C ASP A 154 -35.86 -6.61 -11.52
N TYR A 155 -34.92 -5.67 -11.67
CA TYR A 155 -33.67 -5.62 -10.90
C TYR A 155 -33.80 -4.48 -9.87
N VAL A 156 -33.79 -4.85 -8.59
CA VAL A 156 -33.41 -3.99 -7.45
C VAL A 156 -31.91 -4.09 -7.25
#